data_AF-A0AA50CS39-F1
#
_entry.id   AF-A0AA50CS39-F1
#
_cell.length_a   1.000
_cell.length_b   1.000
_cell.length_c   1.000
_cell.angle_alpha   90.00
_cell.angle_beta   90.00
_cell.angle_gamma   90.00
#
_symmetry.space_group_name_H-M   'P 1'
#
loop_
_entity.id
_entity.type
_entity.pdbx_description
1 polymer ?
#
loop_
_entity_poly.entity_id
_entity_poly.type
_entity_poly.pdbx_seq_one_letter_code
_entity_poly.pdbx_strand_id
1 'polypeptide(L)'
;MRSEVVRVRLQPEEREALAALCGENRKASDVIRLLFREQAGLPLPVGPVEAEALRGTNEELRRIGVNLNQAVRAMNEGRVGYEPHLDAALRYLLDGVFRLRADVDLMLRISRKERRGGHHGA
;
A
#
# COMPACT_ATOMS: atom_id res chain seq x y z
N MET A 1 5.58 3.10 18.51
CA MET A 1 5.32 2.61 19.88
C MET A 1 3.81 2.55 20.07
N ARG A 2 3.23 1.38 20.42
CA ARG A 2 1.79 1.24 20.70
C ARG A 2 1.58 1.42 22.20
N SER A 3 1.32 2.64 22.66
CA SER A 3 1.25 2.97 24.10
C SER A 3 -0.16 3.06 24.67
N GLU A 4 -1.19 3.07 23.81
CA GLU A 4 -2.58 3.25 24.24
C GLU A 4 -3.29 1.90 24.38
N VAL A 5 -3.89 1.66 25.56
CA VAL A 5 -4.59 0.42 25.89
C VAL A 5 -6.08 0.71 26.02
N VAL A 6 -6.87 0.15 25.12
CA VAL A 6 -8.33 0.20 25.17
C VAL A 6 -8.85 -1.07 25.83
N ARG A 7 -9.67 -0.93 26.88
CA ARG A 7 -10.36 -2.06 27.53
C ARG A 7 -11.80 -2.11 27.03
N VAL A 8 -12.22 -3.28 26.55
CA VAL A 8 -13.58 -3.52 26.04
C VAL A 8 -14.18 -4.66 26.83
N ARG A 9 -15.46 -4.57 27.17
CA ARG A 9 -16.23 -5.68 27.75
C ARG A 9 -16.96 -6.38 26.61
N LEU A 10 -16.86 -7.70 26.58
CA LEU A 10 -17.53 -8.55 25.61
C LEU A 10 -18.55 -9.41 26.34
N GLN A 11 -19.70 -9.61 25.70
CA GLN A 11 -20.66 -10.63 26.09
C GLN A 11 -20.06 -12.04 25.84
N PRO A 12 -20.58 -13.08 26.49
CA PRO A 12 -20.10 -14.45 26.30
C PRO A 12 -20.09 -14.90 24.84
N GLU A 13 -21.12 -14.54 24.08
CA GLU A 13 -21.29 -14.92 22.67
C GLU A 13 -20.27 -14.19 21.78
N GLU A 14 -20.01 -12.90 22.05
CA GLU A 14 -19.01 -12.10 21.34
C GLU A 14 -17.60 -12.64 21.61
N ARG A 15 -17.35 -13.14 22.82
CA ARG A 15 -16.07 -13.75 23.19
C ARG A 15 -15.85 -15.07 22.44
N GLU A 16 -16.88 -15.90 22.29
CA GLU A 16 -16.82 -17.12 21.49
C GLU A 16 -16.59 -16.81 20.01
N ALA A 17 -17.32 -15.84 19.45
CA ALA A 17 -17.13 -15.40 18.07
C ALA A 17 -15.70 -14.87 17.84
N LEU A 18 -15.17 -14.08 18.78
CA LEU A 18 -13.79 -13.59 18.71
C LEU A 18 -12.77 -14.75 18.79
N ALA A 19 -13.00 -15.74 19.65
CA ALA A 19 -12.14 -16.91 19.75
C ALA A 19 -12.13 -17.72 18.44
N ALA A 20 -13.30 -17.91 17.82
CA ALA A 20 -13.41 -18.55 16.52
C ALA A 20 -12.63 -17.79 15.42
N LEU A 21 -12.69 -16.46 15.41
CA LEU A 21 -11.95 -15.61 14.46
C LEU A 21 -10.43 -15.61 14.70
N CYS A 22 -9.97 -15.82 15.94
CA CYS A 22 -8.54 -15.93 16.24
C CYS A 22 -7.93 -17.22 15.66
N GLY A 23 -8.67 -18.33 15.70
CA GLY A 23 -8.12 -19.65 15.40
C GLY A 23 -6.91 -19.98 16.28
N GLU A 24 -6.01 -20.85 15.80
CA GLU A 24 -4.86 -21.31 16.60
C GLU A 24 -3.68 -20.32 16.62
N ASN A 25 -3.52 -19.50 15.58
CA ASN A 25 -2.27 -18.76 15.33
C ASN A 25 -2.38 -17.23 15.44
N ARG A 26 -3.56 -16.65 15.69
CA ARG A 26 -3.73 -15.19 15.76
C ARG A 26 -4.05 -14.70 17.17
N LYS A 27 -3.47 -13.58 17.56
CA LYS A 27 -3.79 -12.91 18.83
C LYS A 27 -5.09 -12.12 18.69
N ALA A 28 -5.93 -12.15 19.72
CA ALA A 28 -7.17 -11.38 19.77
C ALA A 28 -6.98 -9.88 19.46
N SER A 29 -5.90 -9.28 19.94
CA SER A 29 -5.58 -7.88 19.66
C SER A 29 -5.34 -7.58 18.17
N ASP A 30 -4.87 -8.55 17.39
CA ASP A 30 -4.62 -8.36 15.96
C ASP A 30 -5.92 -8.53 15.16
N VAL A 31 -6.76 -9.49 15.55
CA VAL A 31 -8.11 -9.67 14.99
C VAL A 31 -8.97 -8.43 15.26
N ILE A 32 -8.99 -7.92 16.49
CA ILE A 32 -9.76 -6.71 16.84
C ILE A 32 -9.28 -5.50 16.01
N ARG A 33 -7.97 -5.33 15.83
CA ARG A 33 -7.44 -4.24 14.98
C ARG A 33 -7.82 -4.40 13.51
N LEU A 34 -7.88 -5.63 13.00
CA LEU A 34 -8.35 -5.92 11.65
C LEU A 34 -9.81 -5.50 11.48
N LEU A 35 -10.68 -5.92 12.40
CA LEU A 35 -12.10 -5.58 12.41
C LEU A 35 -12.33 -4.06 12.50
N PHE A 36 -11.61 -3.36 13.39
CA PHE A 36 -11.70 -1.90 13.48
C PHE A 36 -11.22 -1.20 12.21
N ARG A 37 -10.14 -1.69 11.58
CA ARG A 37 -9.65 -1.13 10.33
C ARG A 37 -10.65 -1.34 9.20
N GLU A 38 -11.19 -2.53 9.09
CA GLU A 38 -12.23 -2.86 8.13
C GLU A 38 -13.44 -1.93 8.29
N GLN A 39 -13.96 -1.78 9.51
CA GLN A 39 -15.07 -0.86 9.79
C GLN A 39 -14.74 0.62 9.52
N ALA A 40 -13.53 1.06 9.82
CA ALA A 40 -13.08 2.41 9.53
C ALA A 40 -12.78 2.64 8.03
N GLY A 41 -12.89 1.61 7.18
CA GLY A 41 -12.49 1.67 5.77
C GLY A 41 -10.98 1.87 5.58
N LEU A 42 -10.18 1.56 6.59
CA LEU A 42 -8.73 1.57 6.53
C LEU A 42 -8.24 0.31 5.81
N PRO A 43 -7.17 0.42 5.00
CA PRO A 43 -6.61 -0.75 4.32
C PRO A 43 -6.20 -1.81 5.35
N LEU A 44 -6.41 -3.08 5.03
CA LEU A 44 -5.92 -4.16 5.86
C LEU A 44 -4.37 -4.12 5.90
N PRO A 45 -3.76 -4.40 7.06
CA PRO A 45 -2.30 -4.45 7.15
C PRO A 45 -1.79 -5.54 6.21
N VAL A 46 -0.84 -5.15 5.37
CA VAL A 46 -0.11 -6.06 4.50
C VAL A 46 0.72 -7.00 5.38
N GLY A 47 0.72 -8.30 5.05
CA GLY A 47 1.51 -9.28 5.80
C GLY A 47 3.00 -8.94 5.79
N PRO A 48 3.79 -9.44 6.75
CA PRO A 48 5.19 -9.07 6.89
C PRO A 48 6.03 -9.41 5.65
N VAL A 49 5.73 -10.53 4.97
CA VAL A 49 6.42 -10.97 3.75
C VAL A 49 6.11 -10.03 2.59
N GLU A 50 4.83 -9.73 2.37
CA GLU A 50 4.37 -8.85 1.30
C GLU A 50 4.81 -7.40 1.56
N ALA A 51 4.86 -6.97 2.82
CA ALA A 51 5.37 -5.65 3.19
C ALA A 51 6.88 -5.52 2.92
N GLU A 52 7.64 -6.61 3.10
CA GLU A 52 9.07 -6.63 2.77
C GLU A 52 9.29 -6.61 1.26
N ALA A 53 8.54 -7.42 0.51
CA ALA A 53 8.57 -7.39 -0.95
C ALA A 53 8.25 -5.99 -1.50
N LEU A 54 7.20 -5.35 -0.98
CA LEU A 54 6.83 -3.97 -1.35
C LEU A 54 7.91 -2.94 -0.98
N ARG A 55 8.61 -3.12 0.14
CA ARG A 55 9.76 -2.27 0.50
C ARG A 55 10.90 -2.44 -0.51
N GLY A 56 11.22 -3.68 -0.88
CA GLY A 56 12.23 -3.98 -1.90
C GLY A 56 11.90 -3.32 -3.23
N THR A 57 10.67 -3.51 -3.73
CA THR A 57 10.21 -2.89 -4.98
C THR A 57 10.25 -1.35 -4.91
N ASN A 58 9.82 -0.75 -3.80
CA ASN A 58 9.90 0.71 -3.63
C ASN A 58 11.35 1.23 -3.67
N GLU A 59 12.28 0.51 -3.06
CA GLU A 59 13.68 0.87 -3.05
C GLU A 59 14.31 0.75 -4.46
N GLU A 60 13.95 -0.27 -5.23
CA GLU A 60 14.36 -0.42 -6.63
C GLU A 60 13.82 0.74 -7.49
N LEU A 61 12.53 1.05 -7.36
CA LEU A 61 11.92 2.18 -8.07
C LEU A 61 12.58 3.51 -7.70
N ARG A 62 12.94 3.69 -6.43
CA ARG A 62 13.68 4.88 -5.96
C ARG A 62 15.04 4.99 -6.65
N ARG A 63 15.80 3.90 -6.74
CA ARG A 63 17.12 3.89 -7.43
C ARG A 63 16.98 4.19 -8.92
N ILE A 64 15.98 3.60 -9.57
CA ILE A 64 15.65 3.89 -10.97
C ILE A 64 15.39 5.39 -11.14
N GLY A 65 14.53 5.98 -10.29
CA GLY A 65 14.23 7.41 -10.32
C GLY A 65 15.46 8.31 -10.11
N VAL A 66 16.37 7.95 -9.20
CA VAL A 66 17.63 8.68 -8.96
C VAL A 66 18.52 8.67 -10.21
N ASN A 67 18.71 7.50 -10.82
CA ASN A 67 19.54 7.36 -12.02
C ASN A 67 18.96 8.14 -13.20
N LEU A 68 17.64 8.10 -13.39
CA LEU A 68 16.94 8.86 -14.43
C LEU A 68 17.12 10.37 -14.24
N ASN A 69 16.94 10.87 -13.01
CA ASN A 69 17.17 12.28 -12.70
C ASN A 69 18.62 12.71 -12.96
N GLN A 70 19.58 11.85 -12.65
CA GLN A 70 20.99 12.12 -12.96
C GLN A 70 21.24 12.20 -14.47
N ALA A 71 20.67 11.27 -15.24
CA ALA A 71 20.80 11.27 -16.70
C ALA A 71 20.22 12.55 -17.33
N VAL A 72 18.97 12.90 -16.97
CA VAL A 72 18.31 14.13 -17.44
C VAL A 72 19.11 15.37 -17.03
N ARG A 73 19.62 15.41 -15.80
CA ARG A 73 20.43 16.54 -15.33
C ARG A 73 21.73 16.68 -16.11
N ALA A 74 22.44 15.58 -16.38
CA ALA A 74 23.66 15.59 -17.17
C ALA A 74 23.41 16.04 -18.62
N MET A 75 22.27 15.65 -19.21
CA MET A 75 21.83 16.12 -20.52
C MET A 75 21.52 17.63 -20.51
N ASN A 76 20.76 18.11 -19.52
CA ASN A 76 20.41 19.53 -19.40
C ASN A 76 21.63 20.43 -19.13
N GLU A 77 22.64 19.93 -18.43
CA GLU A 77 23.90 20.63 -18.18
C GLU A 77 24.86 20.59 -19.39
N GLY A 78 24.45 19.97 -20.51
CA GLY A 78 25.25 19.87 -21.74
C GLY A 78 26.46 18.94 -21.62
N ARG A 79 26.54 18.13 -20.57
CA ARG A 79 27.65 17.18 -20.34
C ARG A 79 27.55 15.93 -21.20
N VAL A 80 26.39 15.70 -21.82
CA VAL A 80 26.11 14.61 -22.74
C VAL A 80 25.45 15.21 -23.97
N GLY A 81 25.86 14.76 -25.17
CA GLY A 81 25.20 15.17 -26.40
C GLY A 81 23.72 14.80 -26.39
N TYR A 82 22.89 15.63 -27.01
CA TYR A 82 21.46 15.32 -27.16
C TYR A 82 21.29 14.03 -27.97
N GLU A 83 20.60 13.05 -27.37
CA GLU A 83 20.31 11.77 -27.99
C GLU A 83 18.79 11.60 -28.08
N PRO A 84 18.20 11.72 -29.29
CA PRO A 84 16.75 11.72 -29.48
C PRO A 84 16.06 10.43 -29.02
N HIS A 85 16.70 9.27 -29.14
CA HIS A 85 16.09 8.00 -28.75
C HIS A 85 16.00 7.86 -27.22
N LEU A 86 16.99 8.36 -26.50
CA LEU A 86 17.02 8.44 -25.05
C LEU A 86 15.95 9.39 -24.53
N ASP A 87 15.80 10.59 -25.12
CA ASP A 87 14.71 11.51 -24.76
C ASP A 87 13.33 10.85 -24.95
N ALA A 88 13.12 10.18 -26.08
CA ALA A 88 11.88 9.45 -26.34
C ALA A 88 11.63 8.31 -25.32
N ALA A 89 12.67 7.54 -24.99
CA ALA A 89 12.58 6.45 -24.01
C ALA A 89 12.29 6.98 -22.59
N LEU A 90 12.92 8.09 -22.19
CA LEU A 90 12.70 8.74 -20.90
C LEU A 90 11.26 9.27 -20.78
N ARG A 91 10.72 9.88 -21.84
CA ARG A 91 9.32 10.32 -21.88
C ARG A 91 8.34 9.16 -21.80
N TYR A 92 8.59 8.09 -22.55
CA TYR A 92 7.76 6.88 -22.50
C TYR A 92 7.74 6.27 -21.10
N LEU A 93 8.92 6.18 -20.45
CA LEU A 93 9.03 5.65 -19.10
C LEU A 93 8.31 6.56 -18.09
N LEU A 94 8.42 7.88 -18.22
CA LEU A 94 7.72 8.85 -17.38
C LEU A 94 6.20 8.67 -17.47
N ASP A 95 5.66 8.58 -18.68
CA ASP A 95 4.23 8.32 -18.92
C ASP A 95 3.79 6.99 -18.30
N GLY A 96 4.59 5.94 -18.45
CA GLY A 96 4.33 4.63 -17.86
C GLY A 96 4.25 4.69 -16.33
N VAL A 97 5.17 5.39 -15.68
CA VAL A 97 5.18 5.58 -14.22
C VAL A 97 3.96 6.38 -13.75
N PHE A 98 3.55 7.42 -14.49
CA PHE A 98 2.34 8.18 -14.15
C PHE A 98 1.07 7.37 -14.26
N ARG A 99 0.93 6.53 -15.30
CA ARG A 99 -0.22 5.61 -15.43
C ARG A 99 -0.25 4.60 -14.31
N LEU A 100 0.88 3.95 -14.02
CA LEU A 100 0.99 3.01 -12.91
C LEU A 100 0.59 3.65 -11.57
N ARG A 101 1.02 4.89 -11.31
CA ARG A 101 0.62 5.63 -10.12
C ARG A 101 -0.89 5.87 -10.08
N ALA A 102 -1.48 6.29 -11.20
CA ALA A 102 -2.92 6.54 -11.29
C ALA A 102 -3.74 5.26 -11.06
N ASP A 103 -3.27 4.12 -11.60
CA ASP A 103 -3.90 2.81 -11.42
C ASP A 103 -3.83 2.36 -9.96
N VAL A 104 -2.67 2.51 -9.30
CA VAL A 104 -2.51 2.22 -7.87
C VAL A 104 -3.44 3.11 -7.02
N ASP A 105 -3.50 4.42 -7.31
CA ASP A 105 -4.39 5.35 -6.61
C ASP A 105 -5.87 4.97 -6.81
N LEU A 106 -6.24 4.53 -8.01
CA LEU A 106 -7.59 4.05 -8.32
C LEU A 106 -7.91 2.75 -7.56
N MET A 107 -7.01 1.77 -7.56
CA MET A 107 -7.17 0.52 -6.80
C MET A 107 -7.38 0.81 -5.31
N LEU A 108 -6.60 1.74 -4.73
CA LEU A 108 -6.77 2.17 -3.34
C LEU A 108 -8.13 2.84 -3.09
N ARG A 109 -8.68 3.59 -4.05
CA ARG A 109 -10.00 4.23 -3.95
C ARG A 109 -11.14 3.22 -4.11
N ILE A 110 -11.08 2.32 -5.09
CA ILE A 110 -12.09 1.26 -5.31
C ILE A 110 -12.14 0.36 -4.07
N SER A 111 -10.99 -0.07 -3.57
CA SER A 111 -10.88 -0.86 -2.34
C SER A 111 -11.48 -0.16 -1.12
N ARG A 112 -11.49 1.19 -1.07
CA ARG A 112 -12.21 1.95 -0.03
C ARG A 112 -13.72 2.02 -0.28
N LYS A 113 -14.16 2.09 -1.55
CA LYS A 113 -15.58 2.23 -1.92
C LYS A 113 -16.35 0.91 -1.80
N GLU A 114 -15.77 -0.20 -2.28
CA GLU A 114 -16.37 -1.54 -2.17
C GLU A 114 -16.55 -1.96 -0.72
N ARG A 115 -15.56 -1.68 0.15
CA ARG A 115 -15.67 -1.92 1.60
C ARG A 115 -16.76 -1.10 2.28
N ARG A 116 -17.12 0.08 1.74
CA ARG A 116 -18.24 0.89 2.25
C ARG A 116 -19.59 0.43 1.71
N GLY A 117 -19.64 -0.13 0.51
CA GLY A 117 -20.87 -0.58 -0.16
C GLY A 117 -21.36 -1.97 0.24
N GLY A 118 -20.46 -2.84 0.73
CA GLY A 118 -20.83 -4.18 1.22
C GLY A 118 -21.58 -4.21 2.55
N HIS A 119 -21.75 -3.06 3.22
CA HIS A 119 -22.33 -2.95 4.57
C HIS A 119 -23.77 -2.43 4.60
N HIS A 120 -24.53 -2.55 3.51
CA HIS A 120 -25.98 -2.32 3.47
C HIS A 120 -26.70 -3.60 3.04
N GLY A 121 -26.68 -4.62 3.89
CA GLY A 121 -27.48 -5.82 3.67
C GLY A 121 -26.95 -7.07 4.37
N ALA A 122 -27.17 -7.16 5.68
CA ALA A 122 -27.42 -8.38 6.46
C ALA A 122 -27.75 -7.99 7.91
#